data_AF-A0A969ETE1-F1
#
_entry.id   AF-A0A969ETE1-F1
#
_cell.length_a   1.000
_cell.length_b   1.000
_cell.length_c   1.000
_cell.angle_alpha   90.00
_cell.angle_beta   90.00
_cell.angle_gamma   90.00
#
_symmetry.space_group_name_H-M   'P 1'
#
loop_
_entity.id
_entity.type
_entity.pdbx_description
1 polymer ?
#
loop_
_entity_poly.entity_id
_entity_poly.type
_entity_poly.pdbx_seq_one_letter_code
_entity_poly.pdbx_strand_id
1 'polypeptide(L)'
;MLHLLRRIVQEVDSARDLDDALTLIVKRVKAAVQADVCSVYMADYDRREHVLVASDGLSAEAVGEVRLKFEQGLVGLAASRAEPVNVQNAPIHTHFHYVPITGESPFHGFLGVPIIRRRKLLGVLVVQQRLERKYTQEEESFIVTLAAQLAGSISQAEIRQALGRLDKDMLTGTLFLEGIASAKGLGIGEAVVVFPEADLNSVPDKTVQDTEAEAARFRKAVETELQEIDRLGRRMQSLLSAGDRALFDAYALLLGSDSLVNGTLERIAEGSWAPGALRTTIVEYANRFEEMDDPYLQGRAADIRDLGRRLLRRLQQEQAVSRD
;
A
#
# COMPACT_ATOMS: atom_id res chain seq x y z
N MET A 1 -17.94 -17.36 11.69
CA MET A 1 -17.14 -16.12 11.81
C MET A 1 -16.55 -15.60 10.50
N LEU A 2 -16.30 -16.45 9.47
CA LEU A 2 -15.70 -16.03 8.18
C LEU A 2 -16.46 -14.93 7.41
N HIS A 3 -17.80 -14.96 7.37
CA HIS A 3 -18.59 -13.91 6.70
C HIS A 3 -18.49 -12.54 7.40
N LEU A 4 -18.40 -12.54 8.73
CA LEU A 4 -18.18 -11.32 9.53
C LEU A 4 -16.79 -10.75 9.26
N LEU A 5 -15.77 -11.62 9.19
CA LEU A 5 -14.41 -11.21 8.86
C LEU A 5 -14.35 -10.52 7.50
N ARG A 6 -14.83 -11.18 6.44
CA ARG A 6 -14.82 -10.61 5.08
C ARG A 6 -15.54 -9.26 5.01
N ARG A 7 -16.68 -9.13 5.68
CA ARG A 7 -17.44 -7.88 5.72
C ARG A 7 -16.69 -6.75 6.42
N ILE A 8 -16.10 -7.03 7.59
CA ILE A 8 -15.29 -6.03 8.32
C ILE A 8 -14.13 -5.57 7.46
N VAL A 9 -13.41 -6.50 6.81
CA VAL A 9 -12.30 -6.17 5.91
C VAL A 9 -12.73 -5.27 4.76
N GLN A 10 -13.84 -5.58 4.08
CA GLN A 10 -14.34 -4.78 2.96
C GLN A 10 -14.76 -3.36 3.38
N GLU A 11 -15.42 -3.23 4.54
CA GLU A 11 -15.82 -1.91 5.05
C GLU A 11 -14.59 -1.06 5.43
N VAL A 12 -13.53 -1.68 5.95
CA VAL A 12 -12.27 -1.02 6.32
C VAL A 12 -11.49 -0.55 5.11
N ASP A 13 -11.38 -1.38 4.06
CA ASP A 13 -10.69 -1.01 2.83
C ASP A 13 -11.41 0.12 2.07
N SER A 14 -12.69 0.35 2.37
CA SER A 14 -13.51 1.43 1.80
C SER A 14 -13.48 2.73 2.64
N ALA A 15 -12.81 2.75 3.79
CA ALA A 15 -12.73 3.92 4.65
C ALA A 15 -11.86 5.02 4.02
N ARG A 16 -12.26 6.29 4.23
CA ARG A 16 -11.60 7.46 3.62
C ARG A 16 -10.29 7.82 4.30
N ASP A 17 -10.23 7.66 5.62
CA ASP A 17 -9.06 7.90 6.43
C ASP A 17 -8.83 6.80 7.48
N LEU A 18 -7.67 6.84 8.12
CA LEU A 18 -7.24 5.83 9.08
C LEU A 18 -8.08 5.86 10.36
N ASP A 19 -8.42 7.04 10.84
CA ASP A 19 -9.13 7.23 12.11
C ASP A 19 -10.55 6.67 12.01
N ASP A 20 -11.26 6.91 10.90
CA ASP A 20 -12.55 6.30 10.59
C ASP A 20 -12.45 4.77 10.48
N ALA A 21 -11.40 4.27 9.81
CA ALA A 21 -11.17 2.84 9.65
C ALA A 21 -10.97 2.14 11.01
N LEU A 22 -10.12 2.71 11.87
CA LEU A 22 -9.84 2.18 13.21
C LEU A 22 -11.07 2.26 14.11
N THR A 23 -11.82 3.37 14.05
CA THR A 23 -13.07 3.56 14.79
C THR A 23 -14.15 2.55 14.38
N LEU A 24 -14.25 2.26 13.08
CA LEU A 24 -15.17 1.25 12.59
C LEU A 24 -14.81 -0.15 13.08
N ILE A 25 -13.52 -0.48 13.08
CA ILE A 25 -13.05 -1.80 13.50
C ILE A 25 -13.30 -2.06 14.96
N VAL A 26 -12.99 -1.11 15.84
CA VAL A 26 -13.20 -1.31 17.28
C VAL A 26 -14.68 -1.62 17.57
N LYS A 27 -15.60 -0.91 16.92
CA LYS A 27 -17.05 -1.15 17.02
C LYS A 27 -17.44 -2.55 16.53
N ARG A 28 -16.93 -2.95 15.35
CA ARG A 28 -17.29 -4.24 14.74
C ARG A 28 -16.69 -5.43 15.48
N VAL A 29 -15.43 -5.34 15.90
CA VAL A 29 -14.75 -6.39 16.66
C VAL A 29 -15.45 -6.58 17.99
N LYS A 30 -15.72 -5.50 18.73
CA LYS A 30 -16.46 -5.54 19.99
C LYS A 30 -17.79 -6.30 19.84
N ALA A 31 -18.58 -5.93 18.83
CA ALA A 31 -19.86 -6.58 18.56
C ALA A 31 -19.71 -8.06 18.16
N ALA A 32 -18.70 -8.40 17.36
CA ALA A 32 -18.48 -9.75 16.86
C ALA A 32 -18.06 -10.75 17.95
N VAL A 33 -17.23 -10.32 18.91
CA VAL A 33 -16.78 -11.16 20.04
C VAL A 33 -17.55 -10.89 21.34
N GLN A 34 -18.62 -10.08 21.28
CA GLN A 34 -19.44 -9.69 22.43
C GLN A 34 -18.61 -9.19 23.63
N ALA A 35 -17.57 -8.40 23.32
CA ALA A 35 -16.72 -7.79 24.33
C ALA A 35 -17.35 -6.49 24.87
N ASP A 36 -16.90 -6.05 26.05
CA ASP A 36 -17.32 -4.75 26.60
C ASP A 36 -16.51 -3.60 25.99
N VAL A 37 -15.23 -3.86 25.71
CA VAL A 37 -14.30 -2.88 25.14
C VAL A 37 -13.52 -3.49 23.99
N CYS A 38 -13.31 -2.70 22.94
CA CYS A 38 -12.29 -2.94 21.92
C CYS A 38 -11.50 -1.65 21.69
N SER A 39 -10.18 -1.74 21.64
CA SER A 39 -9.28 -0.60 21.51
C SER A 39 -8.08 -0.92 20.62
N VAL A 40 -7.56 0.10 19.93
CA VAL A 40 -6.32 0.01 19.15
C VAL A 40 -5.28 0.94 19.76
N TYR A 41 -4.12 0.37 20.07
CA TYR A 41 -2.95 1.11 20.49
C TYR A 41 -1.91 1.11 19.37
N MET A 42 -1.47 2.27 18.93
CA MET A 42 -0.45 2.40 17.88
C MET A 42 0.93 2.64 18.48
N ALA A 43 1.97 2.08 17.86
CA ALA A 43 3.35 2.26 18.29
C ALA A 43 3.91 3.61 17.78
N ASP A 44 4.18 4.52 18.72
CA ASP A 44 4.95 5.74 18.51
C ASP A 44 6.43 5.44 18.81
N TYR A 45 7.21 5.20 17.76
CA TYR A 45 8.63 4.85 17.88
C TYR A 45 9.51 6.03 18.29
N ASP A 46 9.11 7.26 17.95
CA ASP A 46 9.87 8.47 18.28
C ASP A 46 9.85 8.70 19.79
N ARG A 47 8.69 8.45 20.42
CA ARG A 47 8.51 8.60 21.87
C ARG A 47 8.62 7.29 22.65
N ARG A 48 8.74 6.16 21.97
CA ARG A 48 8.77 4.78 22.53
C ARG A 48 7.56 4.46 23.40
N GLU A 49 6.37 4.78 22.87
CA GLU A 49 5.09 4.65 23.57
C GLU A 49 4.02 4.00 22.68
N HIS A 50 3.07 3.31 23.29
CA HIS A 50 1.81 2.88 22.70
C HIS A 50 0.73 3.93 22.99
N VAL A 51 0.18 4.53 21.94
CA VAL A 51 -0.85 5.57 22.04
C VAL A 51 -2.20 4.96 21.73
N LEU A 52 -3.21 5.19 22.59
CA LEU A 52 -4.58 4.80 22.30
C LEU A 52 -5.14 5.68 21.18
N VAL A 53 -5.41 5.11 20.01
CA VAL A 53 -5.88 5.89 18.83
C VAL A 53 -7.34 5.66 18.49
N ALA A 54 -7.93 4.55 18.93
CA ALA A 54 -9.35 4.28 18.74
C ALA A 54 -9.84 3.37 19.86
N SER A 55 -11.07 3.60 20.31
CA SER A 55 -11.74 2.73 21.29
C SER A 55 -13.25 2.75 21.10
N ASP A 56 -13.89 1.60 21.35
CA ASP A 56 -15.31 1.48 21.66
C ASP A 56 -15.42 0.80 23.02
N GLY A 57 -15.95 1.52 24.00
CA GLY A 57 -16.15 1.06 25.38
C GLY A 57 -15.44 1.94 26.40
N LEU A 58 -14.22 2.42 26.11
CA LEU A 58 -13.53 3.40 26.97
C LEU A 58 -14.08 4.82 26.78
N SER A 59 -13.75 5.72 27.71
CA SER A 59 -14.02 7.16 27.57
C SER A 59 -13.41 7.73 26.28
N ALA A 60 -14.18 8.57 25.57
CA ALA A 60 -13.70 9.26 24.37
C ALA A 60 -12.51 10.18 24.66
N GLU A 61 -12.43 10.75 25.87
CA GLU A 61 -11.31 11.59 26.33
C GLU A 61 -10.01 10.81 26.49
N ALA A 62 -10.06 9.47 26.55
CA ALA A 62 -8.87 8.65 26.65
C ALA A 62 -8.13 8.49 25.32
N VAL A 63 -8.84 8.65 24.18
CA VAL A 63 -8.26 8.53 22.84
C VAL A 63 -7.33 9.72 22.58
N GLY A 64 -6.09 9.44 22.18
CA GLY A 64 -5.03 10.44 22.00
C GLY A 64 -4.24 10.78 23.27
N GLU A 65 -4.91 10.75 24.43
CA GLU A 65 -4.30 11.10 25.73
C GLU A 65 -3.62 9.92 26.42
N VAL A 66 -4.21 8.72 26.34
CA VAL A 66 -3.63 7.54 26.99
C VAL A 66 -2.39 7.06 26.23
N ARG A 67 -1.26 7.09 26.94
CA ARG A 67 0.05 6.68 26.44
C ARG A 67 0.69 5.70 27.42
N LEU A 68 1.11 4.55 26.92
CA LEU A 68 1.81 3.52 27.69
C LEU A 68 3.23 3.42 27.15
N LYS A 69 4.25 3.36 28.01
CA LYS A 69 5.62 3.09 27.53
C LYS A 69 5.69 1.71 26.88
N PHE A 70 6.64 1.52 25.97
CA PHE A 70 6.94 0.18 25.50
C PHE A 70 7.23 -0.76 26.69
N GLU A 71 6.82 -2.02 26.56
CA GLU A 71 6.92 -3.06 27.61
C GLU A 71 6.04 -2.81 28.86
N GLN A 72 5.30 -1.70 28.92
CA GLN A 72 4.38 -1.43 30.02
C GLN A 72 3.03 -2.09 29.81
N GLY A 73 2.52 -2.75 30.85
CA GLY A 73 1.19 -3.33 30.82
C GLY A 73 1.07 -4.61 29.97
N LEU A 74 -0.13 -5.16 29.91
CA LEU A 74 -0.44 -6.31 29.04
C LEU A 74 -0.33 -5.95 27.55
N VAL A 75 -0.57 -4.68 27.21
CA VAL A 75 -0.38 -4.14 25.85
C VAL A 75 1.10 -4.20 25.46
N GLY A 76 1.99 -3.69 26.31
CA GLY A 76 3.44 -3.78 26.10
C GLY A 76 3.96 -5.22 26.07
N LEU A 77 3.34 -6.13 26.83
CA LEU A 77 3.67 -7.55 26.79
C LEU A 77 3.32 -8.19 25.44
N ALA A 78 2.11 -7.93 24.91
CA ALA A 78 1.71 -8.43 23.59
C ALA A 78 2.59 -7.83 22.46
N ALA A 79 2.91 -6.54 22.57
CA ALA A 79 3.81 -5.85 21.68
C ALA A 79 5.22 -6.44 21.66
N SER A 80 5.85 -6.60 22.83
CA SER A 80 7.24 -7.08 22.97
C SER A 80 7.41 -8.54 22.55
N ARG A 81 6.41 -9.40 22.83
CA ARG A 81 6.44 -10.80 22.42
C ARG A 81 6.09 -11.02 20.96
N ALA A 82 5.43 -10.05 20.31
CA ALA A 82 4.84 -10.22 18.99
C ALA A 82 3.89 -11.44 18.91
N GLU A 83 3.24 -11.78 20.04
CA GLU A 83 2.32 -12.90 20.20
C GLU A 83 1.03 -12.45 20.91
N PRO A 84 -0.12 -13.10 20.67
CA PRO A 84 -1.34 -12.86 21.42
C PRO A 84 -1.17 -13.12 22.93
N VAL A 85 -1.74 -12.24 23.75
CA VAL A 85 -1.77 -12.35 25.21
C VAL A 85 -3.22 -12.46 25.67
N ASN A 86 -3.64 -13.68 26.02
CA ASN A 86 -5.01 -14.02 26.42
C ASN A 86 -5.08 -14.36 27.92
N VAL A 87 -5.62 -13.43 28.71
CA VAL A 87 -5.62 -13.46 30.18
C VAL A 87 -7.05 -13.49 30.70
N GLN A 88 -7.31 -14.36 31.67
CA GLN A 88 -8.63 -14.53 32.28
C GLN A 88 -9.02 -13.37 33.21
N ASN A 89 -8.05 -12.90 33.99
CA ASN A 89 -8.21 -11.84 34.97
C ASN A 89 -6.96 -10.95 34.92
N ALA A 90 -7.08 -9.83 34.22
CA ALA A 90 -6.02 -8.88 33.99
C ALA A 90 -5.52 -8.22 35.30
N PRO A 91 -6.39 -7.73 36.22
CA PRO A 91 -5.95 -7.10 37.47
C PRO A 91 -4.95 -7.89 38.31
N ILE A 92 -5.01 -9.22 38.30
CA ILE A 92 -4.10 -10.08 39.08
C ILE A 92 -2.82 -10.47 38.33
N HIS A 93 -2.68 -10.09 37.06
CA HIS A 93 -1.54 -10.46 36.24
C HIS A 93 -0.31 -9.59 36.55
N THR A 94 0.88 -10.18 36.65
CA THR A 94 2.13 -9.48 37.04
C THR A 94 2.46 -8.27 36.17
N HIS A 95 2.10 -8.33 34.88
CA HIS A 95 2.34 -7.26 33.92
C HIS A 95 1.13 -6.33 33.75
N PHE A 96 0.14 -6.35 34.65
CA PHE A 96 -1.00 -5.46 34.55
C PHE A 96 -0.61 -4.02 34.88
N HIS A 97 -1.13 -3.08 34.09
CA HIS A 97 -0.99 -1.67 34.35
C HIS A 97 -2.37 -1.00 34.29
N TYR A 98 -2.80 -0.43 35.40
CA TYR A 98 -4.08 0.25 35.51
C TYR A 98 -3.97 1.69 35.00
N VAL A 99 -4.86 2.09 34.09
CA VAL A 99 -4.94 3.45 33.55
C VAL A 99 -6.19 4.13 34.12
N PRO A 100 -6.07 5.10 35.04
CA PRO A 100 -7.22 5.68 35.75
C PRO A 100 -8.14 6.55 34.86
N ILE A 101 -7.57 7.19 33.83
CA ILE A 101 -8.27 8.13 32.94
C ILE A 101 -9.38 7.46 32.11
N THR A 102 -9.39 6.13 32.00
CA THR A 102 -10.39 5.42 31.19
C THR A 102 -11.79 5.41 31.83
N GLY A 103 -11.91 5.69 33.14
CA GLY A 103 -13.19 5.93 33.82
C GLY A 103 -14.03 4.69 34.16
N GLU A 104 -13.49 3.47 34.07
CA GLU A 104 -14.30 2.24 34.15
C GLU A 104 -14.02 1.33 35.35
N SER A 105 -15.04 0.54 35.70
CA SER A 105 -14.94 -0.63 36.59
C SER A 105 -13.93 -1.64 36.03
N PRO A 106 -13.28 -2.48 36.86
CA PRO A 106 -12.21 -3.35 36.37
C PRO A 106 -12.72 -4.36 35.34
N PHE A 107 -12.16 -4.30 34.14
CA PHE A 107 -12.25 -5.41 33.19
C PHE A 107 -11.30 -6.53 33.62
N HIS A 108 -11.75 -7.77 33.45
CA HIS A 108 -11.00 -8.94 33.87
C HIS A 108 -10.46 -9.68 32.66
N GLY A 109 -11.33 -10.21 31.79
CA GLY A 109 -10.89 -10.88 30.58
C GLY A 109 -10.18 -9.89 29.65
N PHE A 110 -9.00 -10.27 29.18
CA PHE A 110 -8.15 -9.46 28.30
C PHE A 110 -7.59 -10.32 27.18
N LEU A 111 -7.68 -9.82 25.95
CA LEU A 111 -6.93 -10.36 24.82
C LEU A 111 -6.27 -9.21 24.06
N GLY A 112 -4.94 -9.20 24.09
CA GLY A 112 -4.11 -8.27 23.32
C GLY A 112 -3.47 -9.01 22.15
N VAL A 113 -3.70 -8.53 20.93
CA VAL A 113 -3.22 -9.12 19.70
C VAL A 113 -2.35 -8.11 18.96
N PRO A 114 -1.08 -8.44 18.67
CA PRO A 114 -0.19 -7.52 17.99
C PRO A 114 -0.58 -7.35 16.52
N ILE A 115 -0.50 -6.10 16.04
CA ILE A 115 -0.71 -5.72 14.65
C ILE A 115 0.67 -5.62 14.02
N ILE A 116 1.01 -6.57 13.13
CA ILE A 116 2.36 -6.70 12.58
C ILE A 116 2.30 -6.71 11.06
N ARG A 117 3.15 -5.90 10.40
CA ARG A 117 3.35 -5.95 8.96
C ARG A 117 4.84 -6.11 8.65
N ARG A 118 5.21 -7.09 7.82
CA ARG A 118 6.60 -7.32 7.39
C ARG A 118 7.60 -7.32 8.56
N ARG A 119 7.25 -8.01 9.66
CA ARG A 119 8.02 -8.08 10.92
C ARG A 119 8.13 -6.78 11.73
N LYS A 120 7.53 -5.67 11.29
CA LYS A 120 7.40 -4.45 12.08
C LYS A 120 6.09 -4.46 12.88
N LEU A 121 6.19 -4.23 14.18
CA LEU A 121 5.04 -3.99 15.05
C LEU A 121 4.46 -2.61 14.73
N LEU A 122 3.20 -2.54 14.33
CA LEU A 122 2.49 -1.28 14.09
C LEU A 122 1.68 -0.85 15.32
N GLY A 123 1.19 -1.82 16.09
CA GLY A 123 0.35 -1.57 17.24
C GLY A 123 -0.17 -2.85 17.89
N VAL A 124 -1.18 -2.72 18.74
CA VAL A 124 -1.86 -3.81 19.44
C VAL A 124 -3.36 -3.56 19.42
N LEU A 125 -4.13 -4.54 18.95
CA LEU A 125 -5.58 -4.60 19.05
C LEU A 125 -5.93 -5.29 20.38
N VAL A 126 -6.76 -4.64 21.19
CA VAL A 126 -7.07 -5.08 22.56
C VAL A 126 -8.57 -5.22 22.71
N VAL A 127 -9.03 -6.38 23.16
CA VAL A 127 -10.43 -6.59 23.59
C VAL A 127 -10.47 -6.93 25.07
N GLN A 128 -11.47 -6.38 25.77
CA GLN A 128 -11.65 -6.57 27.20
C GLN A 128 -13.11 -6.84 27.55
N GLN A 129 -13.31 -7.59 28.62
CA GLN A 129 -14.63 -7.92 29.14
C GLN A 129 -14.66 -7.93 30.67
N ARG A 130 -15.82 -7.66 31.26
CA ARG A 130 -16.07 -7.67 32.69
C ARG A 130 -16.08 -9.09 33.25
N LEU A 131 -16.41 -10.09 32.42
CA LEU A 131 -16.38 -11.49 32.80
C LEU A 131 -14.93 -11.98 33.03
N GLU A 132 -14.73 -12.74 34.10
CA GLU A 132 -13.46 -13.42 34.41
C GLU A 132 -13.30 -14.71 33.59
N ARG A 133 -13.15 -14.57 32.26
CA ARG A 133 -12.93 -15.69 31.34
C ARG A 133 -11.83 -15.36 30.32
N LYS A 134 -11.17 -16.41 29.81
CA LYS A 134 -10.36 -16.30 28.59
C LYS A 134 -11.25 -16.20 27.36
N TYR A 135 -10.72 -15.58 26.31
CA TYR A 135 -11.30 -15.70 24.98
C TYR A 135 -11.02 -17.10 24.43
N THR A 136 -11.96 -17.66 23.67
CA THR A 136 -11.83 -18.96 23.03
C THR A 136 -10.81 -18.89 21.89
N GLN A 137 -10.33 -20.06 21.44
CA GLN A 137 -9.40 -20.14 20.32
C GLN A 137 -9.99 -19.59 19.00
N GLU A 138 -11.31 -19.73 18.81
CA GLU A 138 -12.02 -19.15 17.66
C GLU A 138 -12.07 -17.63 17.72
N GLU A 139 -12.38 -17.06 18.90
CA GLU A 139 -12.36 -15.60 19.14
C GLU A 139 -10.94 -15.04 18.91
N GLU A 140 -9.92 -15.72 19.45
CA GLU A 140 -8.52 -15.34 19.29
C GLU A 140 -8.07 -15.39 17.82
N SER A 141 -8.33 -16.50 17.12
CA SER A 141 -7.97 -16.66 15.70
C SER A 141 -8.64 -15.62 14.82
N PHE A 142 -9.89 -15.27 15.13
CA PHE A 142 -10.62 -14.21 14.43
C PHE A 142 -9.96 -12.84 14.60
N ILE A 143 -9.59 -12.47 15.83
CA ILE A 143 -8.96 -11.19 16.13
C ILE A 143 -7.54 -11.13 15.54
N VAL A 144 -6.76 -12.22 15.62
CA VAL A 144 -5.44 -12.34 14.95
C VAL A 144 -5.57 -12.11 13.45
N THR A 145 -6.55 -12.73 12.81
CA THR A 145 -6.77 -12.55 11.37
C THR A 145 -7.13 -11.11 11.02
N LEU A 146 -7.98 -10.46 11.83
CA LEU A 146 -8.33 -9.05 11.64
C LEU A 146 -7.15 -8.11 11.89
N ALA A 147 -6.33 -8.36 12.91
CA ALA A 147 -5.12 -7.60 13.20
C ALA A 147 -4.11 -7.68 12.03
N ALA A 148 -3.96 -8.85 11.41
CA ALA A 148 -3.12 -9.02 10.23
C ALA A 148 -3.64 -8.21 9.03
N GLN A 149 -4.95 -8.20 8.79
CA GLN A 149 -5.53 -7.38 7.71
C GLN A 149 -5.37 -5.88 7.99
N LEU A 150 -5.66 -5.46 9.22
CA LEU A 150 -5.47 -4.11 9.72
C LEU A 150 -4.08 -3.57 9.43
N ALA A 151 -3.07 -4.41 9.62
CA ALA A 151 -1.69 -4.05 9.40
C ALA A 151 -1.44 -3.59 7.94
N GLY A 152 -2.18 -4.17 6.99
CA GLY A 152 -2.19 -3.75 5.58
C GLY A 152 -2.70 -2.32 5.39
N SER A 153 -3.88 -2.01 5.92
CA SER A 153 -4.56 -0.71 5.75
C SER A 153 -3.85 0.41 6.52
N ILE A 154 -3.37 0.16 7.75
CA ILE A 154 -2.59 1.10 8.56
C ILE A 154 -1.33 1.55 7.81
N SER A 155 -0.58 0.60 7.25
CA SER A 155 0.69 0.93 6.61
C SER A 155 0.52 1.72 5.31
N GLN A 156 -0.61 1.59 4.61
CA GLN A 156 -0.92 2.47 3.48
C GLN A 156 -1.21 3.90 3.94
N ALA A 157 -1.91 4.06 5.06
CA ALA A 157 -2.21 5.37 5.63
C ALA A 157 -0.98 6.07 6.20
N GLU A 158 -0.08 5.35 6.88
CA GLU A 158 1.23 5.88 7.30
C GLU A 158 2.07 6.34 6.11
N ILE A 159 2.09 5.58 5.00
CA ILE A 159 2.77 6.00 3.77
C ILE A 159 2.12 7.28 3.22
N ARG A 160 0.79 7.37 3.20
CA ARG A 160 0.08 8.60 2.77
C ARG A 160 0.34 9.80 3.68
N GLN A 161 0.36 9.62 5.00
CA GLN A 161 0.69 10.69 5.95
C GLN A 161 2.17 11.08 5.92
N ALA A 162 3.09 10.12 5.75
CA ALA A 162 4.50 10.40 5.54
C ALA A 162 4.71 11.19 4.25
N LEU A 163 4.01 10.83 3.17
CA LEU A 163 4.01 11.57 1.90
C LEU A 163 3.36 12.95 2.04
N GLY A 164 2.31 13.10 2.86
CA GLY A 164 1.68 14.40 3.16
C GLY A 164 2.49 15.31 4.08
N ARG A 165 3.34 14.74 4.95
CA ARG A 165 4.32 15.47 5.76
C ARG A 165 5.56 15.91 4.98
N LEU A 166 5.74 15.44 3.74
CA LEU A 166 6.75 15.93 2.80
C LEU A 166 6.35 17.28 2.18
N ASP A 167 5.70 18.16 2.95
CA ASP A 167 5.56 19.56 2.59
C ASP A 167 6.94 20.24 2.69
N LYS A 168 7.56 20.37 1.50
CA LYS A 168 8.58 21.31 1.00
C LYS A 168 9.86 21.65 1.81
N ASP A 169 9.92 21.51 3.12
CA ASP A 169 11.05 22.03 3.92
C ASP A 169 12.10 20.98 4.35
N MET A 170 11.86 19.68 4.18
CA MET A 170 12.74 18.61 4.69
C MET A 170 13.64 17.90 3.66
N LEU A 171 13.81 18.40 2.43
CA LEU A 171 14.74 17.79 1.46
C LEU A 171 16.23 18.07 1.75
N THR A 172 16.60 18.29 3.00
CA THR A 172 18.00 18.36 3.46
C THR A 172 18.23 17.38 4.61
N GLY A 173 18.52 16.12 4.28
CA GLY A 173 18.88 15.10 5.26
C GLY A 173 19.20 13.74 4.63
N THR A 174 19.92 12.89 5.38
CA THR A 174 20.22 11.50 4.98
C THR A 174 19.05 10.60 5.34
N LEU A 175 18.43 9.96 4.34
CA LEU A 175 17.34 9.00 4.51
C LEU A 175 17.89 7.57 4.55
N PHE A 176 17.55 6.79 5.59
CA PHE A 176 17.87 5.37 5.66
C PHE A 176 16.69 4.55 5.13
N LEU A 177 16.91 3.81 4.03
CA LEU A 177 15.94 2.89 3.44
C LEU A 177 16.35 1.44 3.70
N GLU A 178 15.46 0.65 4.30
CA GLU A 178 15.69 -0.77 4.55
C GLU A 178 15.27 -1.60 3.31
N GLY A 179 16.24 -2.26 2.68
CA GLY A 179 16.03 -3.13 1.52
C GLY A 179 15.91 -4.62 1.87
N ILE A 180 15.53 -5.46 0.91
CA ILE A 180 15.51 -6.92 1.05
C ILE A 180 16.85 -7.48 0.58
N ALA A 181 17.59 -8.18 1.46
CA ALA A 181 18.89 -8.76 1.11
C ALA A 181 18.76 -9.93 0.12
N SER A 182 19.36 -9.80 -1.05
CA SER A 182 19.39 -10.85 -2.09
C SER A 182 20.64 -11.74 -2.03
N ALA A 183 21.76 -11.23 -1.50
CA ALA A 183 23.02 -11.96 -1.36
C ALA A 183 23.75 -11.58 -0.04
N LYS A 184 24.61 -12.47 0.46
CA LYS A 184 25.44 -12.21 1.65
C LYS A 184 26.65 -11.34 1.26
N GLY A 185 26.91 -10.27 2.00
CA GLY A 185 28.06 -9.39 1.81
C GLY A 185 27.73 -7.92 2.09
N LEU A 186 28.74 -7.05 1.99
CA LEU A 186 28.59 -5.59 2.07
C LEU A 186 28.98 -4.99 0.71
N GLY A 187 28.06 -4.27 0.09
CA GLY A 187 28.32 -3.44 -1.09
C GLY A 187 28.04 -1.98 -0.76
N ILE A 188 28.98 -1.10 -1.07
CA ILE A 188 28.81 0.35 -0.97
C ILE A 188 28.78 0.89 -2.40
N GLY A 189 27.75 1.67 -2.72
CA GLY A 189 27.58 2.25 -4.05
C GLY A 189 26.63 3.44 -3.99
N GLU A 190 26.62 4.21 -5.06
CA GLU A 190 25.68 5.31 -5.24
C GLU A 190 24.32 4.77 -5.72
N ALA A 191 23.25 5.10 -4.99
CA ALA A 191 21.88 4.75 -5.36
C ALA A 191 21.20 5.98 -5.94
N VAL A 192 20.72 5.89 -7.17
CA VAL A 192 19.96 6.96 -7.83
C VAL A 192 18.48 6.61 -7.75
N VAL A 193 17.67 7.51 -7.18
CA VAL A 193 16.22 7.37 -7.18
C VAL A 193 15.70 7.74 -8.57
N VAL A 194 15.22 6.74 -9.30
CA VAL A 194 14.54 6.95 -10.58
C VAL A 194 13.08 7.29 -10.28
N PHE A 195 12.77 8.58 -10.21
CA PHE A 195 11.37 8.99 -10.33
C PHE A 195 10.90 8.65 -11.75
N PRO A 196 9.74 7.99 -11.95
CA PRO A 196 9.18 7.94 -13.28
C PRO A 196 8.81 9.38 -13.66
N GLU A 197 9.64 10.02 -14.48
CA GLU A 197 9.44 11.39 -14.99
C GLU A 197 8.08 11.53 -15.72
N ALA A 198 7.50 10.40 -16.13
CA ALA A 198 6.27 10.30 -16.89
C ALA A 198 5.15 9.65 -16.04
N ASP A 199 4.29 10.48 -15.45
CA ASP A 199 3.00 10.05 -14.91
C ASP A 199 1.91 10.23 -15.99
N LEU A 200 1.29 9.11 -16.40
CA LEU A 200 0.19 9.12 -17.36
C LEU A 200 -1.01 9.91 -16.84
N ASN A 201 -1.27 9.87 -15.52
CA ASN A 201 -2.43 10.55 -14.93
C ASN A 201 -2.29 12.07 -14.89
N SER A 202 -1.06 12.58 -14.93
CA SER A 202 -0.79 14.03 -14.93
C SER A 202 -0.82 14.65 -16.33
N VAL A 203 -1.01 13.86 -17.39
CA VAL A 203 -1.05 14.37 -18.76
C VAL A 203 -2.37 15.11 -19.00
N PRO A 204 -2.36 16.42 -19.29
CA PRO A 204 -3.59 17.17 -19.60
C PRO A 204 -4.13 16.84 -20.99
N ASP A 205 -5.41 17.10 -21.22
CA ASP A 205 -6.00 17.06 -22.56
C ASP A 205 -5.66 18.34 -23.33
N LYS A 206 -5.13 18.17 -24.54
CA LYS A 206 -4.82 19.26 -25.47
C LYS A 206 -5.19 18.85 -26.88
N THR A 207 -5.61 19.84 -27.66
CA THR A 207 -5.82 19.70 -29.10
C THR A 207 -4.60 20.17 -29.87
N VAL A 208 -4.36 19.58 -31.04
CA VAL A 208 -3.30 19.97 -31.97
C VAL A 208 -3.88 20.40 -33.30
N GLN A 209 -3.20 21.34 -33.95
CA GLN A 209 -3.56 21.79 -35.29
C GLN A 209 -2.88 20.95 -36.38
N ASP A 210 -1.66 20.47 -36.10
CA ASP A 210 -0.88 19.62 -37.00
C ASP A 210 -0.86 18.18 -36.47
N THR A 211 -1.87 17.41 -36.85
CA THR A 211 -2.04 16.01 -36.46
C THR A 211 -0.99 15.10 -37.12
N GLU A 212 -0.50 15.45 -38.32
CA GLU A 212 0.53 14.67 -39.01
C GLU A 212 1.89 14.77 -38.32
N ALA A 213 2.32 15.98 -37.96
CA ALA A 213 3.56 16.18 -37.21
C ALA A 213 3.52 15.45 -35.86
N GLU A 214 2.36 15.49 -35.20
CA GLU A 214 2.15 14.83 -33.91
C GLU A 214 2.13 13.28 -34.04
N ALA A 215 1.53 12.76 -35.12
CA ALA A 215 1.56 11.34 -35.44
C ALA A 215 2.98 10.86 -35.80
N ALA A 216 3.75 11.65 -36.55
CA ALA A 216 5.14 11.34 -36.87
C ALA A 216 6.01 11.28 -35.61
N ARG A 217 5.81 12.23 -34.68
CA ARG A 217 6.45 12.25 -33.36
C ARG A 217 6.14 10.98 -32.56
N PHE A 218 4.88 10.57 -32.52
CA PHE A 218 4.49 9.34 -31.85
C PHE A 218 5.12 8.09 -32.47
N ARG A 219 5.10 7.95 -33.80
CA ARG A 219 5.73 6.80 -34.48
C ARG A 219 7.22 6.71 -34.18
N LYS A 220 7.93 7.84 -34.17
CA LYS A 220 9.35 7.90 -33.83
C LYS A 220 9.62 7.47 -32.38
N ALA A 221 8.77 7.88 -31.44
CA ALA A 221 8.87 7.45 -30.04
C ALA A 221 8.67 5.92 -29.91
N VAL A 222 7.71 5.35 -30.63
CA VAL A 222 7.47 3.89 -30.67
C VAL A 222 8.66 3.14 -31.27
N GLU A 223 9.17 3.61 -32.41
CA GLU A 223 10.33 3.00 -33.07
C GLU A 223 11.56 2.99 -32.16
N THR A 224 11.81 4.12 -31.48
CA THR A 224 12.94 4.26 -30.55
C THR A 224 12.82 3.28 -29.37
N GLU A 225 11.63 3.12 -28.79
CA GLU A 225 11.41 2.20 -27.68
C GLU A 225 11.54 0.73 -28.11
N LEU A 226 11.03 0.37 -29.30
CA LEU A 226 11.20 -0.97 -29.88
C LEU A 226 12.68 -1.33 -30.06
N GLN A 227 13.49 -0.40 -30.57
CA GLN A 227 14.93 -0.60 -30.72
C GLN A 227 15.63 -0.78 -29.36
N GLU A 228 15.19 -0.06 -28.32
CA GLU A 228 15.74 -0.19 -26.98
C GLU A 228 15.41 -1.55 -26.35
N ILE A 229 14.17 -2.02 -26.50
CA ILE A 229 13.72 -3.33 -26.01
C ILE A 229 14.53 -4.46 -26.68
N ASP A 230 14.72 -4.42 -28.00
CA ASP A 230 15.54 -5.40 -28.72
C ASP A 230 17.00 -5.36 -28.25
N ARG A 231 17.58 -4.15 -28.08
CA ARG A 231 18.95 -3.99 -27.61
C ARG A 231 19.15 -4.54 -26.19
N LEU A 232 18.22 -4.27 -25.28
CA LEU A 232 18.25 -4.78 -23.91
C LEU A 232 18.11 -6.31 -23.90
N GLY A 233 17.14 -6.83 -24.66
CA GLY A 233 16.95 -8.27 -24.84
C GLY A 233 18.23 -8.97 -25.28
N ARG A 234 18.89 -8.46 -26.35
CA ARG A 234 20.17 -9.00 -26.84
C ARG A 234 21.29 -8.94 -25.80
N ARG A 235 21.43 -7.82 -25.09
CA ARG A 235 22.49 -7.64 -24.08
C ARG A 235 22.33 -8.61 -22.91
N MET A 236 21.09 -8.97 -22.59
CA MET A 236 20.77 -9.85 -21.46
C MET A 236 20.57 -11.31 -21.88
N GLN A 237 20.75 -11.66 -23.16
CA GLN A 237 20.58 -13.04 -23.66
C GLN A 237 21.38 -14.05 -22.82
N SER A 238 22.64 -13.77 -22.49
CA SER A 238 23.47 -14.70 -21.70
C SER A 238 23.09 -14.79 -20.22
N LEU A 239 22.30 -13.84 -19.70
CA LEU A 239 21.95 -13.72 -18.28
C LEU A 239 20.50 -14.14 -17.98
N LEU A 240 19.66 -14.25 -19.01
CA LEU A 240 18.23 -14.54 -18.87
C LEU A 240 17.88 -15.97 -19.24
N SER A 241 16.92 -16.54 -18.49
CA SER A 241 16.32 -17.84 -18.79
C SER A 241 15.51 -17.79 -20.08
N ALA A 242 15.20 -18.95 -20.67
CA ALA A 242 14.38 -19.02 -21.89
C ALA A 242 12.98 -18.41 -21.68
N GLY A 243 12.42 -18.50 -20.47
CA GLY A 243 11.14 -17.89 -20.13
C GLY A 243 11.19 -16.36 -20.05
N ASP A 244 12.26 -15.80 -19.50
CA ASP A 244 12.41 -14.34 -19.39
C ASP A 244 12.64 -13.68 -20.75
N ARG A 245 13.30 -14.37 -21.68
CA ARG A 245 13.46 -13.90 -23.07
C ARG A 245 12.11 -13.80 -23.79
N ALA A 246 11.21 -14.77 -23.56
CA ALA A 246 9.87 -14.75 -24.14
C ALA A 246 9.04 -13.55 -23.67
N LEU A 247 9.35 -12.95 -22.51
CA LEU A 247 8.70 -11.72 -22.06
C LEU A 247 9.08 -10.53 -22.95
N PHE A 248 10.36 -10.39 -23.32
CA PHE A 248 10.80 -9.32 -24.22
C PHE A 248 10.18 -9.46 -25.62
N ASP A 249 10.10 -10.69 -26.13
CA ASP A 249 9.43 -10.97 -27.40
C ASP A 249 7.94 -10.64 -27.33
N ALA A 250 7.26 -10.96 -26.21
CA ALA A 250 5.88 -10.59 -25.98
C ALA A 250 5.66 -9.08 -25.89
N TYR A 251 6.57 -8.34 -25.23
CA TYR A 251 6.53 -6.87 -25.19
C TYR A 251 6.69 -6.25 -26.58
N ALA A 252 7.62 -6.78 -27.39
CA ALA A 252 7.81 -6.35 -28.76
C ALA A 252 6.60 -6.68 -29.64
N LEU A 253 5.98 -7.85 -29.44
CA LEU A 253 4.71 -8.23 -30.08
C LEU A 253 3.55 -7.33 -29.66
N LEU A 254 3.45 -6.95 -28.40
CA LEU A 254 2.39 -6.04 -27.92
C LEU A 254 2.53 -4.64 -28.52
N LEU A 255 3.76 -4.10 -28.56
CA LEU A 255 4.05 -2.80 -29.19
C LEU A 255 3.93 -2.83 -30.71
N GLY A 256 4.35 -3.94 -31.33
CA GLY A 256 4.33 -4.13 -32.77
C GLY A 256 2.97 -4.58 -33.31
N SER A 257 2.09 -5.12 -32.46
CA SER A 257 0.72 -5.44 -32.82
C SER A 257 -0.08 -4.14 -32.88
N ASP A 258 -0.46 -3.79 -34.10
CA ASP A 258 -1.21 -2.63 -34.58
C ASP A 258 -2.26 -2.00 -33.64
N SER A 259 -2.78 -2.71 -32.64
CA SER A 259 -3.92 -2.29 -31.82
C SER A 259 -3.68 -1.06 -30.92
N LEU A 260 -2.55 -0.98 -30.20
CA LEU A 260 -2.24 0.14 -29.31
C LEU A 260 -1.71 1.35 -30.08
N VAL A 261 -0.83 1.10 -31.04
CA VAL A 261 -0.24 2.14 -31.90
C VAL A 261 -1.31 2.76 -32.78
N ASN A 262 -2.14 1.96 -33.46
CA ASN A 262 -3.19 2.50 -34.32
C ASN A 262 -4.29 3.17 -33.51
N GLY A 263 -4.73 2.60 -32.38
CA GLY A 263 -5.69 3.28 -31.51
C GLY A 263 -5.20 4.63 -30.99
N THR A 264 -3.89 4.78 -30.77
CA THR A 264 -3.30 6.07 -30.42
C THR A 264 -3.21 7.02 -31.62
N LEU A 265 -2.85 6.52 -32.80
CA LEU A 265 -2.78 7.31 -34.04
C LEU A 265 -4.16 7.80 -34.50
N GLU A 266 -5.22 6.99 -34.34
CA GLU A 266 -6.60 7.38 -34.63
C GLU A 266 -7.02 8.55 -33.76
N ARG A 267 -6.76 8.49 -32.45
CA ARG A 267 -7.05 9.59 -31.52
C ARG A 267 -6.26 10.86 -31.84
N ILE A 268 -5.02 10.72 -32.34
CA ILE A 268 -4.24 11.87 -32.83
C ILE A 268 -4.88 12.46 -34.08
N ALA A 269 -5.33 11.61 -35.02
CA ALA A 269 -6.04 12.06 -36.21
C ALA A 269 -7.36 12.79 -35.89
N GLU A 270 -8.03 12.41 -34.80
CA GLU A 270 -9.21 13.10 -34.25
C GLU A 270 -8.89 14.45 -33.58
N GLY A 271 -7.61 14.85 -33.52
CA GLY A 271 -7.16 16.16 -33.03
C GLY A 271 -6.56 16.16 -31.63
N SER A 272 -6.40 14.99 -30.99
CA SER A 272 -5.71 14.89 -29.69
C SER A 272 -4.20 14.99 -29.86
N TRP A 273 -3.53 15.68 -28.93
CA TRP A 273 -2.07 15.59 -28.87
C TRP A 273 -1.60 14.18 -28.44
N ALA A 274 -0.41 13.78 -28.88
CA ALA A 274 0.13 12.42 -28.71
C ALA A 274 0.17 11.93 -27.24
N PRO A 275 0.61 12.74 -26.25
CA PRO A 275 0.56 12.32 -24.85
C PRO A 275 -0.85 12.01 -24.35
N GLY A 276 -1.85 12.83 -24.69
CA GLY A 276 -3.23 12.64 -24.27
C GLY A 276 -3.88 11.44 -24.97
N ALA A 277 -3.62 11.28 -26.27
CA ALA A 277 -4.04 10.13 -27.05
C ALA A 277 -3.48 8.83 -26.45
N LEU A 278 -2.17 8.80 -26.17
CA LEU A 278 -1.49 7.64 -25.57
C LEU A 278 -2.06 7.32 -24.19
N ARG A 279 -2.22 8.31 -23.30
CA ARG A 279 -2.83 8.11 -21.98
C ARG A 279 -4.18 7.41 -22.10
N THR A 280 -5.03 7.91 -23.00
CA THR A 280 -6.39 7.40 -23.18
C THR A 280 -6.39 5.97 -23.68
N THR A 281 -5.58 5.66 -24.70
CA THR A 281 -5.42 4.28 -25.21
C THR A 281 -4.89 3.34 -24.12
N ILE A 282 -3.86 3.74 -23.37
CA ILE A 282 -3.26 2.90 -22.33
C ILE A 282 -4.25 2.59 -21.20
N VAL A 283 -5.02 3.58 -20.75
CA VAL A 283 -6.05 3.38 -19.72
C VAL A 283 -7.14 2.43 -20.22
N GLU A 284 -7.62 2.60 -21.45
CA GLU A 284 -8.63 1.73 -22.04
C GLU A 284 -8.17 0.27 -22.14
N TYR A 285 -6.95 0.04 -22.64
CA TYR A 285 -6.39 -1.30 -22.75
C TYR A 285 -6.11 -1.91 -21.38
N ALA A 286 -5.53 -1.15 -20.45
CA ALA A 286 -5.26 -1.64 -19.10
C ALA A 286 -6.56 -2.07 -18.38
N ASN A 287 -7.63 -1.28 -18.49
CA ASN A 287 -8.92 -1.61 -17.88
C ASN A 287 -9.51 -2.89 -18.50
N ARG A 288 -9.41 -3.08 -19.82
CA ARG A 288 -9.84 -4.34 -20.48
C ARG A 288 -9.13 -5.56 -19.91
N PHE A 289 -7.83 -5.48 -19.61
CA PHE A 289 -7.09 -6.57 -18.99
C PHE A 289 -7.50 -6.80 -17.52
N GLU A 290 -7.80 -5.74 -16.76
CA GLU A 290 -8.27 -5.86 -15.37
C GLU A 290 -9.66 -6.49 -15.26
N GLU A 291 -10.51 -6.28 -16.27
CA GLU A 291 -11.86 -6.86 -16.35
C GLU A 291 -11.88 -8.33 -16.80
N MET A 292 -10.73 -8.91 -17.18
CA MET A 292 -10.65 -10.33 -17.56
C MET A 292 -10.74 -11.25 -16.34
N ASP A 293 -11.35 -12.43 -16.50
CA ASP A 293 -11.51 -13.41 -15.41
C ASP A 293 -10.21 -14.14 -15.03
N ASP A 294 -9.19 -14.12 -15.88
CA ASP A 294 -7.92 -14.82 -15.66
C ASP A 294 -6.94 -13.95 -14.85
N PRO A 295 -6.51 -14.38 -13.64
CA PRO A 295 -5.57 -13.62 -12.79
C PRO A 295 -4.22 -13.32 -13.44
N TYR A 296 -3.75 -14.17 -14.35
CA TYR A 296 -2.52 -13.92 -15.09
C TYR A 296 -2.71 -12.81 -16.13
N LEU A 297 -3.87 -12.78 -16.81
CA LEU A 297 -4.20 -11.70 -17.75
C LEU A 297 -4.47 -10.37 -17.03
N GLN A 298 -5.10 -10.40 -15.84
CA GLN A 298 -5.24 -9.20 -15.00
C GLN A 298 -3.88 -8.58 -14.64
N GLY A 299 -2.87 -9.42 -14.33
CA GLY A 299 -1.50 -8.97 -14.07
C GLY A 299 -0.87 -8.20 -15.24
N ARG A 300 -1.30 -8.46 -16.48
CA ARG A 300 -0.79 -7.77 -17.69
C ARG A 300 -1.24 -6.31 -17.79
N ALA A 301 -2.25 -5.88 -17.04
CA ALA A 301 -2.63 -4.47 -16.99
C ALA A 301 -1.50 -3.58 -16.44
N ALA A 302 -0.69 -4.09 -15.50
CA ALA A 302 0.48 -3.39 -14.99
C ALA A 302 1.55 -3.21 -16.08
N ASP A 303 1.77 -4.25 -16.89
CA ASP A 303 2.73 -4.25 -18.00
C ASP A 303 2.33 -3.22 -19.08
N ILE A 304 1.05 -3.14 -19.42
CA ILE A 304 0.52 -2.13 -20.37
C ILE A 304 0.74 -0.70 -19.86
N ARG A 305 0.53 -0.46 -18.56
CA ARG A 305 0.78 0.85 -17.97
C ARG A 305 2.27 1.21 -17.95
N ASP A 306 3.16 0.26 -17.70
CA ASP A 306 4.61 0.50 -17.76
C ASP A 306 5.06 0.91 -19.17
N LEU A 307 4.52 0.20 -20.18
CA LEU A 307 4.73 0.52 -21.59
C LEU A 307 4.30 1.95 -21.93
N GLY A 308 3.12 2.35 -21.46
CA GLY A 308 2.62 3.70 -21.63
C GLY A 308 3.52 4.77 -21.01
N ARG A 309 4.06 4.54 -19.81
CA ARG A 309 5.00 5.48 -19.15
C ARG A 309 6.31 5.62 -19.93
N ARG A 310 6.84 4.51 -20.48
CA ARG A 310 8.06 4.53 -21.30
C ARG A 310 7.87 5.38 -22.56
N LEU A 311 6.77 5.15 -23.29
CA LEU A 311 6.44 5.94 -24.48
C LEU A 311 6.18 7.41 -24.14
N LEU A 312 5.49 7.71 -23.04
CA LEU A 312 5.26 9.07 -22.57
C LEU A 312 6.58 9.81 -22.27
N ARG A 313 7.52 9.14 -21.61
CA ARG A 313 8.86 9.69 -21.35
C ARG A 313 9.57 10.07 -22.65
N ARG A 314 9.51 9.21 -23.68
CA ARG A 314 10.10 9.50 -25.00
C ARG A 314 9.45 10.74 -25.64
N LEU A 315 8.13 10.82 -25.62
CA LEU A 315 7.39 11.97 -26.14
C LEU A 315 7.73 13.29 -25.42
N GLN A 316 7.98 13.23 -24.10
CA GLN A 316 8.34 14.39 -23.29
C GLN A 316 9.80 14.83 -23.51
N GLN A 317 10.72 13.87 -23.61
CA GLN A 317 12.14 14.17 -23.88
C GLN A 317 12.33 14.83 -25.25
N GLU A 318 11.60 14.41 -26.28
CA GLU A 318 11.63 15.08 -27.59
C GLU A 318 11.02 16.49 -27.56
N GLN A 319 10.07 16.75 -26.67
CA GLN A 319 9.46 18.08 -26.52
C GLN A 319 10.39 19.09 -25.83
N ALA A 320 11.27 18.62 -24.95
CA ALA A 320 12.28 19.46 -24.31
C ALA A 320 13.38 19.89 -25.30
N VAL A 321 13.78 19.01 -26.22
CA VAL A 321 14.84 19.27 -27.23
C VAL A 321 14.40 20.23 -28.33
N SER A 322 13.09 20.39 -28.58
CA SER A 322 12.53 21.31 -29.60
C SER A 322 12.35 22.75 -29.09
N ARG A 323 12.68 23.03 -27.82
CA ARG A 323 12.53 24.35 -27.19
C ARG A 323 13.84 25.14 -27.04
N ASP A 324 14.97 24.58 -27.47
CA ASP A 324 16.28 25.25 -27.61
C ASP A 324 16.57 25.55 -29.09
#